data_AF-A0A7X8IAE3-F1
#
_entry.id   AF-A0A7X8IAE3-F1
#
_cell.length_a   1.000
_cell.length_b   1.000
_cell.length_c   1.000
_cell.angle_alpha   90.00
_cell.angle_beta   90.00
_cell.angle_gamma   90.00
#
_symmetry.space_group_name_H-M   'P 1'
#
loop_
_entity.id
_entity.type
_entity.pdbx_description
1 polymer ?
#
loop_
_entity_poly.entity_id
_entity_poly.type
_entity_poly.pdbx_seq_one_letter_code
_entity_poly.pdbx_strand_id
1 'polypeptide(L)'
;MYRRLFISFLFMLCLFKSCIVYGKESKVILLISSEGYWTTLEDSFLVSALLPNSSIGSMNTRINHKDKIIESYATINVGRRWSYYEVNKLGAVERGLGVILNQSGFSTALFSDKDELKKIIENSQGKTTYTSTDYTELYSKQNKSILEKSDVVLIDMDLYNNKENEEYLLGFINENIVKLYLFCPYDKESKSELTPFLYYDSLNPQSGFISAATTRREGIITNLDIAPAILSHFDIVNSSMVSSGIKIIHNENPYPLMIKRLNKIYYINSYRSKMIKTYNTVLIMGLIVFYIGDKLKLIKMKKLYHGIMLAILWIPILFMMNFYKGFLQIYFIVFLAIVILGLYNTRYEKALGFISGSILAIIVIDTLSGCPLQQNSFLGYDPIIGARFYGIGNEYAGILIGNLYLFIYSIRHYRHHKTMTFLLQIGVVLILGMPFLGANVGGTIAAIGGMVLFYISNHRRNKKVYLVFMIGALGFLVVWGMMDSFFMKEQSHLGQTLFQFAGGNFNVFSEIIGRKMMMNLQLIRYSLWSKNLIISLIILGLYFNPNNQLLKKVGAALIGAMSGGILFNDSGIIMSSTCIIYLVFPYLSIYMDSKAMD
;
A
#
# COMPACT_ATOMS: atom_id res chain seq x y z
N MET A 1 -50.52 -36.89 -26.37
CA MET A 1 -50.26 -37.16 -24.93
C MET A 1 -48.81 -37.58 -24.68
N TYR A 2 -48.27 -38.56 -25.43
CA TYR A 2 -46.88 -39.05 -25.31
C TYR A 2 -45.78 -37.99 -25.45
N ARG A 3 -45.93 -36.99 -26.32
CA ARG A 3 -44.93 -35.94 -26.53
C ARG A 3 -44.76 -35.00 -25.34
N ARG A 4 -45.83 -34.77 -24.56
CA ARG A 4 -45.78 -33.97 -23.32
C ARG A 4 -45.20 -34.77 -22.16
N LEU A 5 -45.51 -36.07 -22.07
CA LEU A 5 -44.89 -36.97 -21.10
C LEU A 5 -43.38 -37.12 -21.33
N PHE A 6 -42.93 -37.21 -22.59
CA PHE A 6 -41.51 -37.29 -22.91
C PHE A 6 -40.75 -36.00 -22.55
N ILE A 7 -41.35 -34.84 -22.80
CA ILE A 7 -40.75 -33.53 -22.43
C ILE A 7 -40.73 -33.37 -20.91
N SER A 8 -41.77 -33.75 -20.18
CA SER A 8 -41.78 -33.73 -18.71
C SER A 8 -40.80 -34.74 -18.10
N PHE A 9 -40.59 -35.90 -18.73
CA PHE A 9 -39.60 -36.89 -18.30
C PHE A 9 -38.17 -36.42 -18.58
N LEU A 10 -37.94 -35.76 -19.73
CA LEU A 10 -36.65 -35.14 -20.05
C LEU A 10 -36.35 -33.95 -19.11
N PHE A 11 -37.38 -33.18 -18.74
CA PHE A 11 -37.26 -32.09 -17.76
C PHE A 11 -37.02 -32.62 -16.34
N MET A 12 -37.62 -33.76 -15.97
CA MET A 12 -37.28 -34.48 -14.73
C MET A 12 -35.85 -35.02 -14.75
N LEU A 13 -35.38 -35.58 -15.86
CA LEU A 13 -33.99 -36.03 -16.03
C LEU A 13 -32.99 -34.87 -15.99
N CYS A 14 -33.36 -33.67 -16.45
CA CYS A 14 -32.57 -32.46 -16.26
C CYS A 14 -32.66 -31.88 -14.83
N LEU A 15 -33.73 -32.18 -14.08
CA LEU A 15 -33.87 -31.84 -12.66
C LEU A 15 -33.20 -32.84 -11.71
N PHE A 16 -32.92 -34.06 -12.18
CA PHE A 16 -31.85 -34.89 -11.65
C PHE A 16 -30.50 -34.29 -12.06
N LYS A 17 -30.23 -33.09 -11.52
CA LYS A 17 -28.87 -32.66 -11.23
C LYS A 17 -28.26 -33.87 -10.52
N SER A 18 -27.27 -34.49 -11.18
CA SER A 18 -26.48 -35.59 -10.66
C SER A 18 -26.41 -35.49 -9.14
N CYS A 19 -26.75 -36.54 -8.40
CA CYS A 19 -26.40 -36.62 -6.98
C CYS A 19 -24.94 -36.18 -6.89
N ILE A 20 -24.70 -34.96 -6.39
CA ILE A 20 -23.37 -34.39 -6.27
C ILE A 20 -22.74 -35.28 -5.21
N VAL A 21 -21.91 -36.22 -5.68
CA VAL A 21 -21.11 -37.05 -4.80
C VAL A 21 -20.05 -36.13 -4.24
N TYR A 22 -20.38 -35.53 -3.11
CA TYR A 22 -19.45 -34.79 -2.28
C TYR A 22 -18.16 -35.60 -2.10
N GLY A 23 -17.00 -34.96 -2.30
CA GLY A 23 -15.70 -35.57 -2.01
C GLY A 23 -15.00 -36.36 -3.13
N LYS A 24 -15.49 -36.37 -4.38
CA LYS A 24 -14.77 -36.97 -5.53
C LYS A 24 -13.91 -36.00 -6.35
N GLU A 25 -14.08 -34.69 -6.13
CA GLU A 25 -13.38 -33.60 -6.81
C GLU A 25 -12.32 -32.96 -5.89
N SER A 26 -11.40 -32.18 -6.47
CA SER A 26 -10.26 -31.55 -5.77
C SER A 26 -10.67 -30.84 -4.46
N LYS A 27 -10.09 -31.26 -3.33
CA LYS A 27 -10.38 -30.74 -2.00
C LYS A 27 -9.57 -29.48 -1.69
N VAL A 28 -10.14 -28.58 -0.90
CA VAL A 28 -9.42 -27.41 -0.35
C VAL A 28 -9.26 -27.59 1.15
N ILE A 29 -8.01 -27.55 1.64
CA ILE A 29 -7.69 -27.59 3.06
C ILE A 29 -7.13 -26.23 3.48
N LEU A 30 -7.76 -25.60 4.47
CA LEU A 30 -7.32 -24.39 5.13
C LEU A 30 -6.69 -24.80 6.47
N LEU A 31 -5.36 -24.84 6.51
CA LEU A 31 -4.61 -25.19 7.70
C LEU A 31 -4.23 -23.92 8.45
N ILE A 32 -4.81 -23.74 9.62
CA ILE A 32 -4.60 -22.59 10.50
C ILE A 32 -3.48 -22.93 11.47
N SER A 33 -2.41 -22.14 11.44
CA SER A 33 -1.34 -22.21 12.43
C SER A 33 -1.47 -21.08 13.45
N SER A 34 -1.05 -21.37 14.69
CA SER A 34 -0.84 -20.34 15.72
C SER A 34 0.40 -19.49 15.51
N GLU A 35 1.35 -19.95 14.67
CA GLU A 35 2.67 -19.34 14.56
C GLU A 35 2.72 -18.23 13.51
N GLY A 36 3.30 -17.10 13.94
CA GLY A 36 3.42 -15.89 13.13
C GLY A 36 4.71 -15.77 12.32
N TYR A 37 5.62 -16.76 12.35
CA TYR A 37 6.97 -16.62 11.79
C TYR A 37 7.37 -17.82 10.93
N TRP A 38 8.02 -17.52 9.80
CA TRP A 38 8.52 -18.54 8.87
C TRP A 38 9.60 -19.43 9.47
N THR A 39 10.51 -18.87 10.27
CA THR A 39 11.61 -19.62 10.89
C THR A 39 11.09 -20.68 11.83
N THR A 40 10.00 -20.40 12.54
CA THR A 40 9.37 -21.41 13.38
C THR A 40 8.68 -22.44 12.48
N LEU A 41 7.86 -22.01 11.51
CA LEU A 41 7.07 -22.94 10.68
C LEU A 41 7.91 -23.93 9.87
N GLU A 42 9.12 -23.54 9.43
CA GLU A 42 10.02 -24.44 8.70
C GLU A 42 10.41 -25.69 9.52
N ASP A 43 10.43 -25.59 10.86
CA ASP A 43 10.79 -26.70 11.74
C ASP A 43 9.70 -27.80 11.83
N SER A 44 8.48 -27.53 11.34
CA SER A 44 7.40 -28.52 11.28
C SER A 44 7.70 -29.63 10.27
N PHE A 45 7.33 -30.86 10.62
CA PHE A 45 7.49 -32.02 9.74
C PHE A 45 6.68 -31.88 8.45
N LEU A 46 5.41 -31.47 8.57
CA LEU A 46 4.53 -31.25 7.42
C LEU A 46 5.05 -30.14 6.51
N VAL A 47 5.45 -29.01 7.10
CA VAL A 47 5.87 -27.83 6.34
C VAL A 47 7.18 -28.10 5.61
N SER A 48 8.19 -28.63 6.30
CA SER A 48 9.49 -28.96 5.70
C SER A 48 9.37 -29.94 4.53
N ALA A 49 8.44 -30.91 4.59
CA ALA A 49 8.18 -31.85 3.51
C ALA A 49 7.54 -31.20 2.26
N LEU A 50 6.61 -30.26 2.45
CA LEU A 50 5.89 -29.61 1.35
C LEU A 50 6.62 -28.39 0.77
N LEU A 51 7.42 -27.70 1.57
CA LEU A 51 8.04 -26.41 1.24
C LEU A 51 8.78 -26.38 -0.12
N PRO A 52 9.59 -27.39 -0.51
CA PRO A 52 10.32 -27.35 -1.78
C PRO A 52 9.42 -27.25 -3.01
N ASN A 53 8.24 -27.87 -2.95
CA ASN A 53 7.28 -27.96 -4.04
C ASN A 53 6.07 -27.03 -3.86
N SER A 54 6.16 -26.11 -2.90
CA SER A 54 5.09 -25.19 -2.56
C SER A 54 5.39 -23.77 -3.04
N SER A 55 4.32 -23.04 -3.29
CA SER A 55 4.39 -21.60 -3.47
C SER A 55 4.27 -20.91 -2.11
N ILE A 56 5.06 -19.87 -1.89
CA ILE A 56 5.14 -19.21 -0.58
C ILE A 56 4.92 -17.70 -0.66
N GLY A 57 4.42 -17.14 0.43
CA GLY A 57 4.14 -15.72 0.59
C GLY A 57 4.16 -15.31 2.06
N SER A 58 3.99 -14.03 2.31
CA SER A 58 3.64 -13.53 3.64
C SER A 58 2.43 -12.63 3.55
N MET A 59 1.54 -12.78 4.52
CA MET A 59 0.24 -12.15 4.54
C MET A 59 0.21 -10.98 5.54
N ASN A 60 -0.26 -9.83 5.06
CA ASN A 60 -0.69 -8.73 5.91
C ASN A 60 -2.07 -9.04 6.52
N THR A 61 -2.15 -9.04 7.85
CA THR A 61 -3.35 -9.36 8.64
C THR A 61 -3.98 -8.13 9.30
N ARG A 62 -3.71 -6.92 8.79
CA ARG A 62 -4.17 -5.70 9.44
C ARG A 62 -5.69 -5.52 9.34
N ILE A 63 -6.27 -5.14 10.47
CA ILE A 63 -7.69 -4.86 10.69
C ILE A 63 -7.92 -3.41 11.19
N ASN A 64 -9.17 -2.96 11.26
CA ASN A 64 -9.53 -1.58 11.63
C ASN A 64 -9.73 -1.37 13.15
N HIS A 65 -10.19 -2.37 13.90
CA HIS A 65 -10.59 -2.22 15.31
C HIS A 65 -9.72 -3.02 16.30
N LYS A 66 -9.94 -2.77 17.59
CA LYS A 66 -9.15 -3.36 18.69
C LYS A 66 -9.51 -4.84 18.97
N ASP A 67 -10.69 -5.32 18.58
CA ASP A 67 -11.08 -6.73 18.71
C ASP A 67 -10.49 -7.56 17.56
N LYS A 68 -9.33 -8.17 17.84
CA LYS A 68 -8.43 -8.60 16.77
C LYS A 68 -8.85 -9.84 15.99
N ILE A 69 -9.60 -10.73 16.62
CA ILE A 69 -9.74 -12.10 16.15
C ILE A 69 -10.93 -12.24 15.19
N ILE A 70 -12.14 -11.89 15.65
CA ILE A 70 -13.37 -12.00 14.84
C ILE A 70 -13.28 -11.11 13.60
N GLU A 71 -12.76 -9.90 13.73
CA GLU A 71 -12.60 -9.00 12.57
C GLU A 71 -11.63 -9.57 11.54
N SER A 72 -10.54 -10.22 11.97
CA SER A 72 -9.59 -10.84 11.03
C SER A 72 -10.25 -12.00 10.29
N TYR A 73 -10.94 -12.89 11.00
CA TYR A 73 -11.64 -14.03 10.41
C TYR A 73 -12.74 -13.61 9.46
N ALA A 74 -13.55 -12.63 9.84
CA ALA A 74 -14.61 -12.11 8.99
C ALA A 74 -14.04 -11.38 7.76
N THR A 75 -12.92 -10.65 7.91
CA THR A 75 -12.22 -10.01 6.79
C THR A 75 -11.72 -11.03 5.77
N ILE A 76 -11.18 -12.16 6.24
CA ILE A 76 -10.83 -13.31 5.37
C ILE A 76 -12.07 -13.82 4.66
N ASN A 77 -13.18 -14.04 5.39
CA ASN A 77 -14.42 -14.59 4.86
C ASN A 77 -15.02 -13.72 3.74
N VAL A 78 -15.07 -12.39 3.90
CA VAL A 78 -15.71 -11.50 2.91
C VAL A 78 -14.78 -11.02 1.80
N GLY A 79 -13.46 -11.25 1.88
CA GLY A 79 -12.51 -10.79 0.86
C GLY A 79 -12.47 -9.26 0.67
N ARG A 80 -12.87 -8.51 1.70
CA ARG A 80 -12.87 -7.05 1.76
C ARG A 80 -12.72 -6.61 3.22
N ARG A 81 -12.40 -5.34 3.47
CA ARG A 81 -12.38 -4.82 4.85
C ARG A 81 -13.77 -4.93 5.45
N TRP A 82 -13.92 -5.86 6.39
CA TRP A 82 -15.17 -6.13 7.07
C TRP A 82 -15.39 -5.14 8.21
N SER A 83 -16.65 -4.79 8.48
CA SER A 83 -17.02 -3.98 9.64
C SER A 83 -17.92 -4.80 10.55
N TYR A 84 -17.73 -4.66 11.87
CA TYR A 84 -18.51 -5.38 12.88
C TYR A 84 -20.03 -5.22 12.74
N TYR A 85 -20.50 -4.18 12.06
CA TYR A 85 -21.93 -3.94 11.82
C TYR A 85 -22.49 -4.73 10.62
N GLU A 86 -21.66 -5.49 9.89
CA GLU A 86 -22.05 -6.34 8.76
C GLU A 86 -22.29 -7.80 9.19
N VAL A 87 -23.00 -7.99 10.31
CA VAL A 87 -23.53 -9.29 10.77
C VAL A 87 -25.04 -9.33 10.61
N ASN A 88 -25.57 -10.49 10.22
CA ASN A 88 -27.01 -10.69 10.18
C ASN A 88 -27.62 -10.81 11.60
N LYS A 89 -28.95 -10.93 11.68
CA LYS A 89 -29.67 -11.08 12.95
C LYS A 89 -29.26 -12.31 13.78
N LEU A 90 -28.61 -13.28 13.15
CA LEU A 90 -28.11 -14.51 13.77
C LEU A 90 -26.61 -14.40 14.13
N GLY A 91 -26.00 -13.22 13.95
CA GLY A 91 -24.60 -12.98 14.21
C GLY A 91 -23.64 -13.58 13.19
N ALA A 92 -24.13 -13.96 11.99
CA ALA A 92 -23.32 -14.53 10.91
C ALA A 92 -22.90 -13.49 9.87
N VAL A 93 -21.71 -13.67 9.29
CA VAL A 93 -21.14 -12.81 8.26
C VAL A 93 -21.91 -12.98 6.94
N GLU A 94 -22.52 -11.90 6.43
CA GLU A 94 -23.26 -11.95 5.17
C GLU A 94 -22.33 -11.90 3.94
N ARG A 95 -22.72 -12.62 2.88
CA ARG A 95 -22.01 -12.64 1.58
C ARG A 95 -20.53 -13.05 1.65
N GLY A 96 -20.17 -13.80 2.69
CA GLY A 96 -18.84 -14.38 2.85
C GLY A 96 -18.65 -15.69 2.06
N LEU A 97 -17.39 -16.12 1.95
CA LEU A 97 -16.94 -17.41 1.44
C LEU A 97 -17.87 -18.56 1.83
N GLY A 98 -18.15 -18.75 3.12
CA GLY A 98 -18.96 -19.88 3.59
C GLY A 98 -20.40 -19.86 3.08
N VAL A 99 -21.00 -18.67 2.96
CA VAL A 99 -22.34 -18.47 2.38
C VAL A 99 -22.33 -18.83 0.90
N ILE A 100 -21.32 -18.38 0.16
CA ILE A 100 -21.21 -18.57 -1.28
C ILE A 100 -20.96 -20.05 -1.63
N LEU A 101 -20.07 -20.71 -0.87
CA LEU A 101 -19.81 -22.14 -1.01
C LEU A 101 -21.09 -22.96 -0.78
N ASN A 102 -21.80 -22.68 0.31
CA ASN A 102 -23.05 -23.38 0.63
C ASN A 102 -24.12 -23.17 -0.46
N GLN A 103 -24.30 -21.94 -0.94
CA GLN A 103 -25.23 -21.63 -2.05
C GLN A 103 -24.84 -22.31 -3.37
N SER A 104 -23.54 -22.52 -3.59
CA SER A 104 -23.01 -23.18 -4.78
C SER A 104 -23.02 -24.72 -4.67
N GLY A 105 -23.46 -25.26 -3.52
CA GLY A 105 -23.54 -26.71 -3.29
C GLY A 105 -22.25 -27.35 -2.81
N PHE A 106 -21.30 -26.58 -2.28
CA PHE A 106 -20.07 -27.07 -1.66
C PHE A 106 -20.22 -27.16 -0.14
N SER A 107 -19.65 -28.22 0.43
CA SER A 107 -19.69 -28.54 1.86
C SER A 107 -18.46 -27.97 2.58
N THR A 108 -18.68 -27.50 3.82
CA THR A 108 -17.62 -26.97 4.67
C THR A 108 -17.48 -27.78 5.96
N ALA A 109 -16.25 -28.00 6.41
CA ALA A 109 -15.97 -28.67 7.68
C ALA A 109 -15.02 -27.88 8.59
N LEU A 110 -15.25 -27.97 9.90
CA LEU A 110 -14.41 -27.37 10.93
C LEU A 110 -13.83 -28.42 11.86
N PHE A 111 -12.51 -28.36 12.05
CA PHE A 111 -11.72 -29.16 12.98
C PHE A 111 -10.98 -28.21 13.91
N SER A 112 -11.69 -27.67 14.91
CA SER A 112 -11.13 -26.79 15.94
C SER A 112 -12.05 -26.72 17.15
N ASP A 113 -11.47 -26.59 18.34
CA ASP A 113 -12.15 -26.24 19.58
C ASP A 113 -12.48 -24.74 19.69
N LYS A 114 -11.89 -23.90 18.82
CA LYS A 114 -12.09 -22.45 18.77
C LYS A 114 -13.30 -22.11 17.93
N ASP A 115 -14.40 -21.86 18.62
CA ASP A 115 -15.69 -21.58 18.02
C ASP A 115 -15.68 -20.32 17.12
N GLU A 116 -14.74 -19.39 17.32
CA GLU A 116 -14.62 -18.21 16.46
C GLU A 116 -14.08 -18.52 15.06
N LEU A 117 -13.30 -19.59 14.87
CA LEU A 117 -12.71 -19.92 13.55
C LEU A 117 -13.76 -20.27 12.50
N LYS A 118 -14.96 -20.72 12.93
CA LYS A 118 -16.09 -20.91 12.02
C LYS A 118 -16.43 -19.65 11.23
N LYS A 119 -16.11 -18.45 11.77
CA LYS A 119 -16.30 -17.17 11.08
C LYS A 119 -15.63 -17.07 9.72
N ILE A 120 -14.62 -17.88 9.41
CA ILE A 120 -13.96 -17.91 8.11
C ILE A 120 -14.82 -18.60 7.04
N ILE A 121 -15.57 -19.64 7.42
CA ILE A 121 -16.29 -20.55 6.51
C ILE A 121 -17.77 -20.79 6.86
N GLU A 122 -18.34 -19.99 7.78
CA GLU A 122 -19.72 -20.12 8.20
C GLU A 122 -20.71 -19.75 7.09
N ASN A 123 -21.83 -20.49 7.04
CA ASN A 123 -22.95 -20.18 6.19
C ASN A 123 -23.83 -19.06 6.79
N SER A 124 -24.94 -18.73 6.14
CA SER A 124 -25.85 -17.66 6.56
C SER A 124 -26.53 -17.92 7.92
N GLN A 125 -26.47 -19.16 8.43
CA GLN A 125 -26.98 -19.55 9.74
C GLN A 125 -25.89 -19.55 10.83
N GLY A 126 -24.65 -19.17 10.50
CA GLY A 126 -23.52 -19.19 11.44
C GLY A 126 -22.97 -20.59 11.73
N LYS A 127 -23.20 -21.55 10.82
CA LYS A 127 -22.79 -22.96 10.97
C LYS A 127 -21.95 -23.43 9.78
N THR A 128 -21.19 -24.51 9.97
CA THR A 128 -20.55 -25.29 8.91
C THR A 128 -21.39 -26.52 8.56
N THR A 129 -21.15 -27.16 7.41
CA THR A 129 -21.87 -28.39 7.02
C THR A 129 -21.53 -29.54 7.97
N TYR A 130 -20.24 -29.65 8.32
CA TYR A 130 -19.74 -30.62 9.27
C TYR A 130 -18.90 -29.92 10.34
N THR A 131 -18.92 -30.46 11.56
CA THR A 131 -18.07 -30.03 12.66
C THR A 131 -17.57 -31.29 13.33
N SER A 132 -16.25 -31.42 13.48
CA SER A 132 -15.68 -32.50 14.25
C SER A 132 -16.08 -32.35 15.73
N THR A 133 -16.15 -33.45 16.47
CA THR A 133 -16.29 -33.44 17.94
C THR A 133 -15.00 -33.85 18.65
N ASP A 134 -14.01 -34.33 17.88
CA ASP A 134 -12.71 -34.81 18.35
C ASP A 134 -11.63 -34.05 17.58
N TYR A 135 -11.13 -32.97 18.16
CA TYR A 135 -10.19 -32.06 17.49
C TYR A 135 -8.73 -32.48 17.70
N THR A 136 -8.48 -33.42 18.61
CA THR A 136 -7.14 -33.85 19.02
C THR A 136 -6.53 -34.86 18.06
N GLU A 137 -7.35 -35.78 17.52
CA GLU A 137 -6.88 -36.87 16.66
C GLU A 137 -7.49 -36.76 15.25
N LEU A 138 -6.76 -36.19 14.30
CA LEU A 138 -7.23 -36.01 12.93
C LEU A 138 -7.51 -37.36 12.23
N TYR A 139 -6.84 -38.43 12.68
CA TYR A 139 -6.96 -39.79 12.14
C TYR A 139 -8.09 -40.63 12.76
N SER A 140 -8.91 -40.06 13.65
CA SER A 140 -10.06 -40.77 14.23
C SER A 140 -11.10 -41.15 13.17
N LYS A 141 -11.86 -42.23 13.39
CA LYS A 141 -12.82 -42.75 12.39
C LYS A 141 -13.85 -41.71 11.93
N GLN A 142 -14.30 -40.87 12.86
CA GLN A 142 -15.24 -39.79 12.57
C GLN A 142 -14.58 -38.73 11.68
N ASN A 143 -13.36 -38.30 12.03
CA ASN A 143 -12.62 -37.28 11.30
C ASN A 143 -12.25 -37.71 9.88
N LYS A 144 -11.86 -38.97 9.71
CA LYS A 144 -11.67 -39.60 8.38
C LYS A 144 -12.91 -39.46 7.51
N SER A 145 -14.07 -39.84 8.04
CA SER A 145 -15.32 -39.72 7.28
C SER A 145 -15.70 -38.28 6.95
N ILE A 146 -15.44 -37.31 7.85
CA ILE A 146 -15.70 -35.89 7.59
C ILE A 146 -14.75 -35.37 6.52
N LEU A 147 -13.45 -35.66 6.61
CA LEU A 147 -12.42 -35.26 5.63
C LEU A 147 -12.77 -35.78 4.23
N GLU A 148 -13.20 -37.03 4.10
CA GLU A 148 -13.60 -37.64 2.83
C GLU A 148 -14.85 -36.99 2.24
N LYS A 149 -15.85 -36.64 3.06
CA LYS A 149 -17.12 -36.06 2.59
C LYS A 149 -17.09 -34.56 2.33
N SER A 150 -16.10 -33.85 2.84
CA SER A 150 -16.08 -32.38 2.78
C SER A 150 -15.28 -31.86 1.58
N ASP A 151 -15.71 -30.74 1.01
CA ASP A 151 -15.01 -30.09 -0.12
C ASP A 151 -14.01 -29.04 0.37
N VAL A 152 -14.41 -28.22 1.35
CA VAL A 152 -13.56 -27.21 2.00
C VAL A 152 -13.44 -27.52 3.48
N VAL A 153 -12.22 -27.76 3.95
CA VAL A 153 -11.95 -28.15 5.34
C VAL A 153 -11.07 -27.12 6.01
N LEU A 154 -11.50 -26.60 7.16
CA LEU A 154 -10.68 -25.74 8.01
C LEU A 154 -10.18 -26.52 9.23
N ILE A 155 -8.87 -26.63 9.34
CA ILE A 155 -8.17 -27.38 10.38
C ILE A 155 -7.33 -26.43 11.20
N ASP A 156 -7.54 -26.39 12.51
CA ASP A 156 -6.69 -25.72 13.49
C ASP A 156 -5.74 -26.76 14.08
N MET A 157 -4.45 -26.64 13.79
CA MET A 157 -3.45 -27.65 14.17
C MET A 157 -2.23 -27.00 14.82
N ASP A 158 -1.78 -27.58 15.92
CA ASP A 158 -0.47 -27.30 16.50
C ASP A 158 0.60 -28.13 15.76
N LEU A 159 1.43 -27.46 14.97
CA LEU A 159 2.43 -28.06 14.09
C LEU A 159 3.75 -28.45 14.81
N TYR A 160 3.83 -28.38 16.14
CA TYR A 160 5.02 -28.79 16.90
C TYR A 160 4.75 -29.97 17.81
N ASN A 161 3.58 -29.97 18.44
CA ASN A 161 3.26 -30.93 19.48
C ASN A 161 2.51 -32.15 18.95
N ASN A 162 2.18 -32.19 17.65
CA ASN A 162 1.25 -33.18 17.12
C ASN A 162 1.73 -33.82 15.80
N LYS A 163 2.90 -34.46 15.87
CA LYS A 163 3.54 -35.11 14.71
C LYS A 163 2.66 -36.17 14.05
N GLU A 164 1.85 -36.90 14.81
CA GLU A 164 0.96 -37.93 14.26
C GLU A 164 -0.12 -37.33 13.35
N ASN A 165 -0.68 -36.17 13.72
CA ASN A 165 -1.62 -35.44 12.88
C ASN A 165 -0.95 -34.88 11.62
N GLU A 166 0.30 -34.41 11.73
CA GLU A 166 1.09 -33.96 10.58
C GLU A 166 1.38 -35.11 9.60
N GLU A 167 1.84 -36.26 10.10
CA GLU A 167 2.10 -37.46 9.30
C GLU A 167 0.83 -37.96 8.60
N TYR A 168 -0.29 -37.99 9.33
CA TYR A 168 -1.58 -38.37 8.77
C TYR A 168 -2.05 -37.40 7.68
N LEU A 169 -1.96 -36.09 7.91
CA LEU A 169 -2.37 -35.08 6.93
C LEU A 169 -1.49 -35.13 5.68
N LEU A 170 -0.18 -35.33 5.84
CA LEU A 170 0.74 -35.49 4.72
C LEU A 170 0.38 -36.75 3.89
N GLY A 171 0.09 -37.87 4.56
CA GLY A 171 -0.40 -39.09 3.91
C GLY A 171 -1.68 -38.83 3.12
N PHE A 172 -2.66 -38.16 3.73
CA PHE A 172 -3.92 -37.78 3.09
C PHE A 172 -3.71 -36.89 1.85
N ILE A 173 -2.81 -35.91 1.93
CA ILE A 173 -2.47 -35.01 0.81
C ILE A 173 -1.82 -35.79 -0.35
N ASN A 174 -0.98 -36.80 -0.05
CA ASN A 174 -0.33 -37.61 -1.07
C ASN A 174 -1.29 -38.58 -1.77
N GLU A 175 -2.35 -39.02 -1.08
CA GLU A 175 -3.35 -39.96 -1.62
C GLU A 175 -4.51 -39.26 -2.34
N ASN A 176 -4.69 -37.95 -2.15
CA ASN A 176 -5.84 -37.21 -2.65
C ASN A 176 -5.46 -35.96 -3.45
N ILE A 177 -6.36 -35.51 -4.32
CA ILE A 177 -6.21 -34.22 -5.01
C ILE A 177 -6.57 -33.11 -4.01
N VAL A 178 -5.57 -32.41 -3.49
CA VAL A 178 -5.69 -31.42 -2.42
C VAL A 178 -4.98 -30.13 -2.81
N LYS A 179 -5.66 -29.01 -2.58
CA LYS A 179 -5.08 -27.67 -2.52
C LYS A 179 -5.01 -27.23 -1.06
N LEU A 180 -3.80 -27.12 -0.54
CA LEU A 180 -3.53 -26.73 0.84
C LEU A 180 -3.20 -25.24 0.90
N TYR A 181 -3.90 -24.54 1.79
CA TYR A 181 -3.64 -23.16 2.18
C TYR A 181 -3.24 -23.16 3.65
N LEU A 182 -1.95 -23.03 3.94
CA LEU A 182 -1.44 -22.88 5.29
C LEU A 182 -1.21 -21.40 5.58
N PHE A 183 -1.85 -20.86 6.61
CA PHE A 183 -1.67 -19.46 7.01
C PHE A 183 -1.97 -19.21 8.47
N CYS A 184 -1.43 -18.10 8.99
CA CYS A 184 -1.75 -17.60 10.33
C CYS A 184 -2.72 -16.40 10.20
N PRO A 185 -3.99 -16.54 10.60
CA PRO A 185 -5.02 -15.53 10.37
C PRO A 185 -4.85 -14.28 11.23
N TYR A 186 -4.15 -14.37 12.37
CA TYR A 186 -3.84 -13.22 13.20
C TYR A 186 -2.59 -13.49 14.06
N ASP A 187 -1.74 -12.48 14.18
CA ASP A 187 -0.55 -12.54 15.04
C ASP A 187 -0.94 -12.32 16.52
N LYS A 188 -0.88 -13.40 17.32
CA LYS A 188 -1.17 -13.41 18.77
C LYS A 188 -0.22 -12.53 19.56
N GLU A 189 1.06 -12.43 19.16
CA GLU A 189 2.07 -11.65 19.88
C GLU A 189 1.92 -10.14 19.67
N SER A 190 1.01 -9.73 18.78
CA SER A 190 0.70 -8.33 18.50
C SER A 190 1.87 -7.48 18.02
N LYS A 191 2.93 -8.10 17.50
CA LYS A 191 4.10 -7.38 16.97
C LYS A 191 3.85 -6.77 15.61
N SER A 192 2.62 -6.90 15.08
CA SER A 192 2.23 -6.35 13.77
C SER A 192 3.24 -6.86 12.75
N GLU A 193 3.31 -8.16 12.52
CA GLU A 193 4.26 -8.73 11.56
C GLU A 193 3.53 -9.32 10.35
N LEU A 194 4.29 -9.60 9.29
CA LEU A 194 3.76 -10.30 8.13
C LEU A 194 3.75 -11.79 8.44
N THR A 195 2.55 -12.37 8.49
CA THR A 195 2.34 -13.78 8.82
C THR A 195 2.72 -14.70 7.65
N PRO A 196 3.17 -15.94 7.87
CA PRO A 196 3.48 -16.87 6.79
C PRO A 196 2.24 -17.30 6.01
N PHE A 197 2.45 -17.59 4.72
CA PHE A 197 1.44 -18.17 3.85
C PHE A 197 2.09 -19.18 2.91
N LEU A 198 1.57 -20.41 2.87
CA LEU A 198 2.02 -21.47 1.99
C LEU A 198 0.82 -22.00 1.21
N TYR A 199 1.01 -22.15 -0.10
CA TYR A 199 0.07 -22.78 -1.01
C TYR A 199 0.73 -24.01 -1.64
N TYR A 200 0.06 -25.15 -1.53
CA TYR A 200 0.49 -26.40 -2.16
C TYR A 200 -0.66 -26.98 -2.98
N ASP A 201 -0.36 -27.42 -4.20
CA ASP A 201 -1.30 -28.07 -5.10
C ASP A 201 -0.77 -29.47 -5.41
N SER A 202 -1.44 -30.53 -4.93
CA SER A 202 -0.94 -31.90 -5.11
C SER A 202 -1.00 -32.37 -6.57
N LEU A 203 -1.83 -31.75 -7.41
CA LEU A 203 -1.95 -32.12 -8.83
C LEU A 203 -0.88 -31.46 -9.68
N ASN A 204 -0.58 -30.19 -9.41
CA ASN A 204 0.47 -29.43 -10.08
C ASN A 204 1.36 -28.71 -9.06
N PRO A 205 2.30 -29.42 -8.40
CA PRO A 205 3.20 -28.80 -7.43
C PRO A 205 4.07 -27.75 -8.13
N GLN A 206 4.08 -26.53 -7.59
CA GLN A 206 4.82 -25.40 -8.15
C GLN A 206 5.56 -24.66 -7.04
N SER A 207 6.89 -24.63 -7.17
CA SER A 207 7.75 -23.80 -6.34
C SER A 207 7.74 -22.36 -6.85
N GLY A 208 7.49 -21.40 -5.97
CA GLY A 208 7.42 -20.00 -6.38
C GLY A 208 6.96 -19.02 -5.32
N PHE A 209 6.79 -17.77 -5.75
CA PHE A 209 6.20 -16.70 -4.94
C PHE A 209 4.72 -16.52 -5.23
N ILE A 210 3.96 -16.29 -4.18
CA ILE A 210 2.56 -15.94 -4.26
C ILE A 210 2.45 -14.43 -4.39
N SER A 211 1.67 -13.97 -5.35
CA SER A 211 1.42 -12.56 -5.62
C SER A 211 -0.08 -12.31 -5.75
N ALA A 212 -0.53 -11.16 -5.31
CA ALA A 212 -1.92 -10.73 -5.45
C ALA A 212 -1.98 -9.31 -6.03
N ALA A 213 -3.08 -8.99 -6.71
CA ALA A 213 -3.26 -7.67 -7.31
C ALA A 213 -3.53 -6.57 -6.25
N THR A 214 -3.99 -6.95 -5.06
CA THR A 214 -4.15 -6.09 -3.88
C THR A 214 -2.83 -5.49 -3.40
N THR A 215 -1.72 -6.23 -3.49
CA THR A 215 -0.39 -5.78 -3.07
C THR A 215 0.52 -5.42 -4.23
N ARG A 216 0.33 -6.04 -5.40
CA ARG A 216 1.22 -5.95 -6.58
C ARG A 216 2.68 -6.23 -6.22
N ARG A 217 2.92 -7.11 -5.25
CA ARG A 217 4.25 -7.49 -4.79
C ARG A 217 4.38 -9.00 -4.72
N GLU A 218 5.46 -9.50 -5.29
CA GLU A 218 5.83 -10.91 -5.17
C GLU A 218 6.11 -11.27 -3.71
N GLY A 219 5.46 -12.32 -3.24
CA GLY A 219 5.66 -12.85 -1.90
C GLY A 219 4.94 -12.08 -0.79
N ILE A 220 4.12 -11.08 -1.12
CA ILE A 220 3.30 -10.36 -0.13
C ILE A 220 1.86 -10.37 -0.58
N ILE A 221 0.96 -10.86 0.26
CA ILE A 221 -0.49 -10.83 0.04
C ILE A 221 -1.20 -10.19 1.24
N THR A 222 -2.51 -10.08 1.16
CA THR A 222 -3.38 -9.65 2.25
C THR A 222 -4.36 -10.76 2.62
N ASN A 223 -4.91 -10.68 3.82
CA ASN A 223 -6.01 -11.56 4.24
C ASN A 223 -7.26 -11.45 3.35
N LEU A 224 -7.38 -10.39 2.54
CA LEU A 224 -8.45 -10.18 1.56
C LEU A 224 -8.34 -11.13 0.35
N ASP A 225 -7.17 -11.71 0.11
CA ASP A 225 -6.91 -12.51 -1.09
C ASP A 225 -7.32 -13.99 -0.94
N ILE A 226 -7.54 -14.46 0.31
CA ILE A 226 -7.79 -15.86 0.62
C ILE A 226 -9.15 -16.33 0.07
N ALA A 227 -10.25 -15.69 0.46
CA ALA A 227 -11.57 -16.11 0.01
C ALA A 227 -11.71 -16.06 -1.53
N PRO A 228 -11.27 -15.00 -2.23
CA PRO A 228 -11.25 -14.99 -3.70
C PRO A 228 -10.40 -16.11 -4.30
N ALA A 229 -9.24 -16.43 -3.71
CA ALA A 229 -8.42 -17.55 -4.18
C ALA A 229 -9.16 -18.88 -4.09
N ILE A 230 -9.87 -19.14 -2.99
CA ILE A 230 -10.66 -20.36 -2.81
C ILE A 230 -11.85 -20.40 -3.78
N LEU A 231 -12.57 -19.29 -3.94
CA LEU A 231 -13.71 -19.23 -4.87
C LEU A 231 -13.27 -19.43 -6.33
N SER A 232 -12.12 -18.86 -6.72
CA SER A 232 -11.56 -19.02 -8.06
C SER A 232 -11.21 -20.47 -8.40
N HIS A 233 -10.88 -21.29 -7.40
CA HIS A 233 -10.64 -22.71 -7.58
C HIS A 233 -11.90 -23.47 -8.01
N PHE A 234 -13.06 -23.05 -7.53
CA PHE A 234 -14.36 -23.66 -7.87
C PHE A 234 -15.05 -22.95 -9.05
N ASP A 235 -14.33 -22.11 -9.82
CA ASP A 235 -14.86 -21.28 -10.90
C ASP A 235 -16.02 -20.37 -10.47
N ILE A 236 -16.08 -19.99 -9.19
CA ILE A 236 -17.10 -19.10 -8.65
C ILE A 236 -16.63 -17.65 -8.77
N VAL A 237 -17.26 -16.89 -9.66
CA VAL A 237 -16.97 -15.46 -9.84
C VAL A 237 -17.81 -14.64 -8.85
N ASN A 238 -17.14 -13.86 -7.99
CA ASN A 238 -17.80 -12.91 -7.10
C ASN A 238 -17.26 -11.49 -7.26
N SER A 239 -18.11 -10.57 -7.72
CA SER A 239 -17.78 -9.15 -7.89
C SER A 239 -17.80 -8.33 -6.60
N SER A 240 -18.21 -8.89 -5.46
CA SER A 240 -18.28 -8.17 -4.19
C SER A 240 -16.94 -8.11 -3.44
N MET A 241 -15.99 -8.97 -3.80
CA MET A 241 -14.69 -9.06 -3.16
C MET A 241 -13.68 -8.13 -3.83
N VAL A 242 -12.67 -7.66 -3.09
CA VAL A 242 -11.69 -6.68 -3.59
C VAL A 242 -10.67 -7.33 -4.53
N SER A 243 -10.24 -8.53 -4.19
CA SER A 243 -9.18 -9.26 -4.91
C SER A 243 -9.75 -10.21 -5.95
N SER A 244 -8.99 -10.40 -7.02
CA SER A 244 -9.19 -11.48 -8.00
C SER A 244 -8.55 -12.81 -7.60
N GLY A 245 -7.94 -12.91 -6.41
CA GLY A 245 -7.27 -14.10 -5.89
C GLY A 245 -5.74 -14.02 -6.00
N ILE A 246 -5.09 -15.18 -5.86
CA ILE A 246 -3.63 -15.30 -5.85
C ILE A 246 -3.08 -15.81 -7.19
N LYS A 247 -1.85 -15.43 -7.50
CA LYS A 247 -1.08 -15.89 -8.66
C LYS A 247 0.26 -16.45 -8.21
N ILE A 248 0.69 -17.50 -8.89
CA ILE A 248 1.98 -18.15 -8.64
C ILE A 248 3.01 -17.61 -9.63
N ILE A 249 4.14 -17.17 -9.12
CA ILE A 249 5.30 -16.74 -9.90
C ILE A 249 6.41 -17.75 -9.64
N HIS A 250 6.68 -18.59 -10.64
CA HIS A 250 7.67 -19.66 -10.52
C HIS A 250 9.04 -19.14 -10.09
N ASN A 251 9.64 -19.80 -9.12
CA ASN A 251 10.99 -19.56 -8.67
C ASN A 251 11.56 -20.86 -8.10
N GLU A 252 12.79 -21.23 -8.47
CA GLU A 252 13.38 -22.51 -8.04
C GLU A 252 13.76 -22.53 -6.56
N ASN A 253 14.04 -21.37 -5.95
CA ASN A 253 14.47 -21.28 -4.55
C ASN A 253 13.77 -20.11 -3.83
N PRO A 254 12.44 -20.17 -3.64
CA PRO A 254 11.68 -19.05 -3.14
C PRO A 254 11.95 -18.77 -1.65
N TYR A 255 12.19 -19.81 -0.84
CA TYR A 255 12.28 -19.69 0.62
C TYR A 255 13.47 -18.85 1.11
N PRO A 256 14.74 -19.13 0.76
CA PRO A 256 15.86 -18.31 1.21
C PRO A 256 15.74 -16.85 0.76
N LEU A 257 15.21 -16.63 -0.45
CA LEU A 257 14.97 -15.31 -0.99
C LEU A 257 13.83 -14.58 -0.26
N MET A 258 12.77 -15.28 0.15
CA MET A 258 11.68 -14.75 0.98
C MET A 258 12.22 -14.25 2.32
N ILE A 259 12.97 -15.09 3.04
CA ILE A 259 13.54 -14.73 4.33
C ILE A 259 14.44 -13.50 4.22
N LYS A 260 15.27 -13.42 3.16
CA LYS A 260 16.08 -12.22 2.88
C LYS A 260 15.23 -10.97 2.65
N ARG A 261 14.12 -11.08 1.91
CA ARG A 261 13.18 -9.97 1.65
C ARG A 261 12.47 -9.54 2.94
N LEU A 262 11.98 -10.48 3.75
CA LEU A 262 11.31 -10.21 5.02
C LEU A 262 12.24 -9.56 6.04
N ASN A 263 13.47 -10.07 6.19
CA ASN A 263 14.48 -9.46 7.06
C ASN A 263 14.76 -8.00 6.68
N LYS A 264 14.74 -7.67 5.39
CA LYS A 264 14.86 -6.28 4.92
C LYS A 264 13.64 -5.44 5.30
N ILE A 265 12.43 -5.98 5.17
CA ILE A 265 11.18 -5.32 5.55
C ILE A 265 11.14 -5.04 7.05
N TYR A 266 11.44 -6.04 7.90
CA TYR A 266 11.53 -5.90 9.35
C TYR A 266 12.60 -4.88 9.76
N TYR A 267 13.74 -4.90 9.08
CA TYR A 267 14.78 -3.90 9.29
C TYR A 267 14.30 -2.47 8.98
N ILE A 268 13.68 -2.23 7.83
CA ILE A 268 13.18 -0.90 7.48
C ILE A 268 12.12 -0.45 8.48
N ASN A 269 11.18 -1.31 8.85
CA ASN A 269 10.09 -0.97 9.76
C ASN A 269 10.60 -0.62 11.17
N SER A 270 11.52 -1.43 11.73
CA SER A 270 12.08 -1.20 13.07
C SER A 270 12.83 0.13 13.21
N TYR A 271 13.53 0.57 12.16
CA TYR A 271 14.25 1.86 12.16
C TYR A 271 13.43 3.03 11.61
N ARG A 272 12.32 2.80 10.90
CA ARG A 272 11.51 3.83 10.22
C ARG A 272 11.18 4.99 11.14
N SER A 273 10.55 4.70 12.29
CA SER A 273 10.07 5.73 13.22
C SER A 273 11.24 6.61 13.71
N LYS A 274 12.37 5.97 14.08
CA LYS A 274 13.57 6.68 14.52
C LYS A 274 14.14 7.55 13.40
N MET A 275 14.30 7.01 12.19
CA MET A 275 14.88 7.74 11.06
C MET A 275 14.02 8.93 10.61
N ILE A 276 12.70 8.76 10.53
CA ILE A 276 11.76 9.85 10.20
C ILE A 276 11.81 10.94 11.27
N LYS A 277 11.86 10.56 12.56
CA LYS A 277 11.97 11.52 13.67
C LYS A 277 13.28 12.29 13.60
N THR A 278 14.40 11.59 13.43
CA THR A 278 15.73 12.21 13.26
C THR A 278 15.75 13.17 12.08
N TYR A 279 15.21 12.76 10.93
CA TYR A 279 15.13 13.63 9.75
C TYR A 279 14.35 14.92 10.04
N ASN A 280 13.13 14.81 10.60
CA ASN A 280 12.33 15.98 10.94
C ASN A 280 13.01 16.89 11.96
N THR A 281 13.68 16.32 12.97
CA THR A 281 14.46 17.10 13.94
C THR A 281 15.61 17.84 13.27
N VAL A 282 16.34 17.21 12.34
CA VAL A 282 17.41 17.87 11.57
C VAL A 282 16.86 19.03 10.74
N LEU A 283 15.72 18.87 10.08
CA LEU A 283 15.07 19.95 9.32
C LEU A 283 14.73 21.14 10.23
N ILE A 284 14.05 20.87 11.35
CA ILE A 284 13.64 21.90 12.31
C ILE A 284 14.85 22.62 12.91
N MET A 285 15.86 21.86 13.37
CA MET A 285 17.10 22.44 13.89
C MET A 285 17.81 23.27 12.82
N GLY A 286 17.86 22.81 11.57
CA GLY A 286 18.45 23.58 10.47
C GLY A 286 17.79 24.94 10.27
N LEU A 287 16.47 25.01 10.37
CA LEU A 287 15.71 26.26 10.31
C LEU A 287 15.96 27.17 11.53
N ILE A 288 16.01 26.61 12.74
CA ILE A 288 16.28 27.37 13.97
C ILE A 288 17.71 27.91 13.99
N VAL A 289 18.69 27.07 13.64
CA VAL A 289 20.11 27.46 13.54
C VAL A 289 20.29 28.57 12.51
N PHE A 290 19.59 28.49 11.38
CA PHE A 290 19.59 29.59 10.41
C PHE A 290 19.06 30.89 11.02
N TYR A 291 17.88 30.85 11.64
CA TYR A 291 17.25 32.04 12.23
C TYR A 291 18.16 32.70 13.27
N ILE A 292 18.69 31.91 14.21
CA ILE A 292 19.61 32.41 15.24
C ILE A 292 20.90 32.92 14.60
N GLY A 293 21.46 32.17 13.66
CA GLY A 293 22.70 32.51 12.98
C GLY A 293 22.61 33.83 12.18
N ASP A 294 21.49 34.08 11.51
CA ASP A 294 21.25 35.33 10.79
C ASP A 294 21.05 36.50 11.77
N LYS A 295 20.28 36.31 12.85
CA LYS A 295 20.06 37.36 13.88
C LYS A 295 21.33 37.74 14.63
N LEU A 296 22.16 36.77 14.99
CA LEU A 296 23.44 36.98 15.68
C LEU A 296 24.60 37.28 14.72
N LYS A 297 24.36 37.39 13.41
CA LYS A 297 25.38 37.59 12.36
C LYS A 297 26.52 36.55 12.42
N LEU A 298 26.21 35.31 12.83
CA LEU A 298 27.17 34.21 12.95
C LEU A 298 27.43 33.49 11.62
N ILE A 299 26.58 33.68 10.60
CA ILE A 299 26.73 33.04 9.29
C ILE A 299 27.81 33.75 8.46
N LYS A 300 29.08 33.49 8.82
CA LYS A 300 30.25 34.04 8.12
C LYS A 300 30.61 33.24 6.86
N MET A 301 30.38 31.93 6.86
CA MET A 301 30.71 31.02 5.75
C MET A 301 29.48 30.71 4.89
N LYS A 302 29.04 31.66 4.05
CA LYS A 302 27.85 31.50 3.19
C LYS A 302 27.91 30.22 2.34
N LYS A 303 29.07 29.88 1.76
CA LYS A 303 29.22 28.66 0.94
C LYS A 303 28.92 27.38 1.71
N LEU A 304 29.34 27.30 2.97
CA LEU A 304 29.08 26.15 3.83
C LEU A 304 27.58 25.99 4.09
N TYR A 305 26.89 27.09 4.39
CA TYR A 305 25.46 27.07 4.58
C TYR A 305 24.72 26.65 3.30
N HIS A 306 25.09 27.20 2.14
CA HIS A 306 24.54 26.76 0.84
C HIS A 306 24.73 25.26 0.61
N GLY A 307 25.93 24.73 0.87
CA GLY A 307 26.23 23.30 0.78
C GLY A 307 25.33 22.46 1.69
N ILE A 308 25.15 22.87 2.95
CA ILE A 308 24.28 22.18 3.91
C ILE A 308 22.82 22.19 3.45
N MET A 309 22.30 23.35 3.02
CA MET A 309 20.91 23.46 2.55
C MET A 309 20.63 22.59 1.33
N LEU A 310 21.58 22.52 0.39
CA LEU A 310 21.48 21.64 -0.78
C LEU A 310 21.59 20.16 -0.39
N ALA A 311 22.44 19.82 0.57
CA ALA A 311 22.60 18.45 1.05
C ALA A 311 21.34 17.92 1.77
N ILE A 312 20.61 18.79 2.48
CA ILE A 312 19.32 18.43 3.11
C ILE A 312 18.30 17.91 2.10
N LEU A 313 18.27 18.46 0.88
CA LEU A 313 17.33 18.05 -0.18
C LEU A 313 17.58 16.62 -0.68
N TRP A 314 18.80 16.10 -0.52
CA TRP A 314 19.18 14.75 -0.93
C TRP A 314 18.81 13.66 0.07
N ILE A 315 18.54 14.01 1.34
CA ILE A 315 18.27 13.01 2.38
C ILE A 315 17.16 12.02 1.99
N PRO A 316 16.02 12.44 1.39
CA PRO A 316 15.02 11.49 0.94
C PRO A 316 15.48 10.52 -0.16
N ILE A 317 16.42 10.92 -1.02
CA ILE A 317 17.01 10.03 -2.02
C ILE A 317 18.00 9.07 -1.36
N LEU A 318 18.79 9.55 -0.41
CA LEU A 318 19.70 8.70 0.37
C LEU A 318 18.93 7.58 1.06
N PHE A 319 17.76 7.88 1.64
CA PHE A 319 16.90 6.85 2.24
C PHE A 319 16.48 5.75 1.28
N MET A 320 16.40 6.01 -0.04
CA MET A 320 16.12 4.96 -1.02
C MET A 320 17.30 4.00 -1.25
N MET A 321 18.54 4.47 -1.03
CA MET A 321 19.79 3.72 -1.25
C MET A 321 20.17 2.87 -0.03
N ASN A 322 19.18 2.19 0.56
CA ASN A 322 19.40 1.45 1.79
C ASN A 322 20.11 0.11 1.52
N PHE A 323 21.42 0.10 1.72
CA PHE A 323 22.25 -1.09 1.74
C PHE A 323 22.18 -1.74 3.13
N TYR A 324 21.85 -3.02 3.16
CA TYR A 324 21.74 -3.80 4.39
C TYR A 324 23.08 -3.78 5.15
N LYS A 325 23.08 -3.28 6.41
CA LYS A 325 24.26 -2.98 7.26
C LYS A 325 25.21 -1.91 6.68
N GLY A 326 25.66 -0.95 7.51
CA GLY A 326 26.64 0.09 7.12
C GLY A 326 26.09 1.37 6.47
N PHE A 327 24.76 1.51 6.34
CA PHE A 327 24.10 2.63 5.66
C PHE A 327 24.45 4.03 6.20
N LEU A 328 24.65 4.19 7.52
CA LEU A 328 24.95 5.49 8.13
C LEU A 328 26.26 6.10 7.63
N GLN A 329 27.28 5.26 7.40
CA GLN A 329 28.58 5.70 6.90
C GLN A 329 28.48 6.15 5.44
N ILE A 330 27.73 5.41 4.62
CA ILE A 330 27.47 5.76 3.22
C ILE A 330 26.67 7.07 3.15
N TYR A 331 25.61 7.21 3.94
CA TYR A 331 24.82 8.44 3.99
C TYR A 331 25.66 9.64 4.43
N PHE A 332 26.52 9.46 5.42
CA PHE A 332 27.43 10.51 5.88
C PHE A 332 28.46 10.89 4.80
N ILE A 333 29.06 9.92 4.12
CA ILE A 333 30.04 10.17 3.03
C ILE A 333 29.37 10.89 1.86
N VAL A 334 28.19 10.44 1.41
CA VAL A 334 27.48 11.08 0.30
C VAL A 334 26.99 12.47 0.70
N PHE A 335 26.47 12.63 1.92
CA PHE A 335 26.10 13.94 2.46
C PHE A 335 27.30 14.89 2.48
N LEU A 336 28.45 14.43 2.99
CA LEU A 336 29.69 15.21 3.02
C LEU A 336 30.18 15.54 1.61
N ALA A 337 30.11 14.61 0.67
CA ALA A 337 30.46 14.85 -0.73
C ALA A 337 29.58 15.93 -1.37
N ILE A 338 28.26 15.92 -1.09
CA ILE A 338 27.34 16.96 -1.58
C ILE A 338 27.63 18.31 -0.94
N VAL A 339 27.93 18.34 0.37
CA VAL A 339 28.36 19.57 1.06
C VAL A 339 29.65 20.10 0.42
N ILE A 340 30.63 19.23 0.16
CA ILE A 340 31.90 19.60 -0.50
C ILE A 340 31.65 20.10 -1.93
N LEU A 341 30.78 19.45 -2.71
CA LEU A 341 30.38 19.92 -4.05
C LEU A 341 29.72 21.30 -3.99
N GLY A 342 28.89 21.56 -2.96
CA GLY A 342 28.31 22.88 -2.71
C GLY A 342 29.32 23.92 -2.22
N LEU A 343 30.42 23.49 -1.60
CA LEU A 343 31.57 24.34 -1.24
C LEU A 343 32.43 24.70 -2.46
N TYR A 344 32.53 23.80 -3.45
CA TYR A 344 33.18 24.07 -4.72
C TYR A 344 32.38 25.09 -5.53
N ASN A 345 33.11 25.99 -6.20
CA ASN A 345 32.68 27.30 -6.73
C ASN A 345 31.69 27.23 -7.92
N THR A 346 30.70 26.35 -7.87
CA THR A 346 29.56 26.35 -8.79
C THR A 346 28.60 27.45 -8.39
N ARG A 347 28.05 28.20 -9.36
CA ARG A 347 26.98 29.17 -9.09
C ARG A 347 25.82 28.43 -8.42
N TYR A 348 25.31 28.91 -7.30
CA TYR A 348 24.24 28.28 -6.52
C TYR A 348 23.05 27.86 -7.39
N GLU A 349 22.65 28.68 -8.37
CA GLU A 349 21.57 28.35 -9.31
C GLU A 349 21.87 27.10 -10.17
N LYS A 350 23.12 26.90 -10.60
CA LYS A 350 23.52 25.71 -11.37
C LYS A 350 23.49 24.47 -10.49
N ALA A 351 24.00 24.57 -9.26
CA ALA A 351 23.94 23.48 -8.29
C ALA A 351 22.50 23.10 -7.96
N LEU A 352 21.64 24.11 -7.74
CA LEU A 352 20.21 23.92 -7.51
C LEU A 352 19.52 23.21 -8.67
N GLY A 353 19.81 23.61 -9.92
CA GLY A 353 19.26 22.97 -11.12
C GLY A 353 19.73 21.53 -11.30
N PHE A 354 21.00 21.25 -11.06
CA PHE A 354 21.53 19.89 -11.10
C PHE A 354 20.88 18.99 -10.04
N ILE A 355 20.80 19.48 -8.80
CA ILE A 355 20.24 18.71 -7.68
C ILE A 355 18.75 18.46 -7.87
N SER A 356 17.98 19.52 -8.14
CA SER A 356 16.53 19.37 -8.34
C SER A 356 16.21 18.53 -9.58
N GLY A 357 16.95 18.68 -10.67
CA GLY A 357 16.83 17.84 -11.86
C GLY A 357 17.14 16.36 -11.56
N SER A 358 18.21 16.09 -10.80
CA SER A 358 18.61 14.72 -10.44
C SER A 358 17.59 14.04 -9.52
N ILE A 359 17.12 14.74 -8.48
CA ILE A 359 16.08 14.21 -7.57
C ILE A 359 14.80 13.90 -8.34
N LEU A 360 14.39 14.80 -9.27
CA LEU A 360 13.21 14.60 -10.10
C LEU A 360 13.40 13.38 -11.01
N ALA A 361 14.54 13.27 -11.69
CA ALA A 361 14.84 12.14 -12.56
C ALA A 361 14.85 10.81 -11.80
N ILE A 362 15.50 10.75 -10.63
CA ILE A 362 15.58 9.53 -9.81
C ILE A 362 14.18 9.06 -9.41
N ILE A 363 13.33 9.95 -8.88
CA ILE A 363 11.97 9.56 -8.44
C ILE A 363 11.11 9.13 -9.63
N VAL A 364 11.20 9.84 -10.76
CA VAL A 364 10.44 9.51 -11.98
C VAL A 364 10.89 8.16 -12.54
N ILE A 365 12.19 7.94 -12.72
CA ILE A 365 12.74 6.68 -13.26
C ILE A 365 12.42 5.51 -12.32
N ASP A 366 12.57 5.69 -11.01
CA ASP A 366 12.21 4.68 -10.02
C ASP A 366 10.73 4.30 -10.14
N THR A 367 9.84 5.29 -10.26
CA THR A 367 8.40 5.04 -10.37
C THR A 367 8.04 4.31 -11.66
N LEU A 368 8.61 4.73 -12.79
CA LEU A 368 8.42 4.05 -14.08
C LEU A 368 8.98 2.61 -14.06
N SER A 369 9.95 2.33 -13.20
CA SER A 369 10.55 1.01 -13.01
C SER A 369 9.83 0.15 -11.96
N GLY A 370 8.67 0.59 -11.42
CA GLY A 370 7.92 -0.15 -10.41
C GLY A 370 8.33 0.11 -8.94
N CYS A 371 8.99 1.25 -8.70
CA CYS A 371 9.42 1.74 -7.38
C CYS A 371 10.42 0.84 -6.59
N PRO A 372 11.41 0.17 -7.23
CA PRO A 372 12.33 -0.71 -6.51
C PRO A 372 13.15 0.02 -5.42
N LEU A 373 13.46 1.30 -5.60
CA LEU A 373 14.22 2.11 -4.65
C LEU A 373 13.32 2.67 -3.54
N GLN A 374 12.14 3.19 -3.89
CA GLN A 374 11.15 3.63 -2.90
C GLN A 374 10.71 2.50 -1.96
N GLN A 375 10.62 1.26 -2.44
CA GLN A 375 10.36 0.08 -1.60
C GLN A 375 11.36 -0.12 -0.47
N ASN A 376 12.58 0.41 -0.62
CA ASN A 376 13.68 0.27 0.34
C ASN A 376 13.81 1.46 1.28
N SER A 377 12.98 2.49 1.09
CA SER A 377 13.10 3.75 1.82
C SER A 377 12.35 3.76 3.14
N PHE A 378 12.93 4.44 4.14
CA PHE A 378 12.24 4.78 5.39
C PHE A 378 11.02 5.69 5.18
N LEU A 379 10.98 6.48 4.10
CA LEU A 379 9.82 7.29 3.69
C LEU A 379 8.90 6.56 2.71
N GLY A 380 9.26 5.34 2.32
CA GLY A 380 8.59 4.55 1.29
C GLY A 380 7.50 3.64 1.83
N TYR A 381 7.53 2.36 1.47
CA TYR A 381 6.42 1.43 1.73
C TYR A 381 6.43 0.87 3.14
N ASP A 382 5.25 0.52 3.64
CA ASP A 382 5.10 -0.18 4.92
C ASP A 382 4.10 -1.34 4.75
N PRO A 383 4.57 -2.50 4.25
CA PRO A 383 3.72 -3.66 4.03
C PRO A 383 3.28 -4.29 5.35
N ILE A 384 4.02 -4.06 6.44
CA ILE A 384 3.74 -4.62 7.75
C ILE A 384 2.44 -4.05 8.33
N ILE A 385 2.32 -2.73 8.35
CA ILE A 385 1.08 -2.07 8.75
C ILE A 385 0.13 -1.89 7.57
N GLY A 386 0.41 -2.46 6.39
CA GLY A 386 -0.42 -2.30 5.19
C GLY A 386 -0.73 -0.84 4.84
N ALA A 387 0.18 0.10 5.11
CA ALA A 387 -0.04 1.51 4.79
C ALA A 387 0.07 1.78 3.28
N ARG A 388 0.99 1.10 2.61
CA ARG A 388 1.16 1.13 1.16
C ARG A 388 2.01 -0.05 0.69
N PHE A 389 1.57 -0.73 -0.37
CA PHE A 389 2.28 -1.85 -1.00
C PHE A 389 2.90 -1.49 -2.36
N TYR A 390 2.34 -0.51 -3.09
CA TYR A 390 2.80 -0.10 -4.41
C TYR A 390 2.50 1.39 -4.66
N GLY A 391 3.07 1.94 -5.74
CA GLY A 391 2.95 3.34 -6.14
C GLY A 391 3.63 4.37 -5.24
N ILE A 392 3.66 5.63 -5.67
CA ILE A 392 4.33 6.71 -4.94
C ILE A 392 3.56 7.04 -3.63
N GLY A 393 4.26 6.97 -2.49
CA GLY A 393 3.74 7.37 -1.17
C GLY A 393 3.50 8.87 -1.03
N ASN A 394 2.75 9.29 -0.01
CA ASN A 394 2.40 10.72 0.18
C ASN A 394 3.63 11.59 0.50
N GLU A 395 4.62 11.01 1.17
CA GLU A 395 5.92 11.61 1.46
C GLU A 395 6.66 11.94 0.16
N TYR A 396 6.82 10.94 -0.72
CA TYR A 396 7.51 11.11 -2.00
C TYR A 396 6.70 11.91 -3.02
N ALA A 397 5.36 11.88 -2.97
CA ALA A 397 4.53 12.76 -3.78
C ALA A 397 4.77 14.24 -3.43
N GLY A 398 4.86 14.56 -2.13
CA GLY A 398 5.19 15.91 -1.67
C GLY A 398 6.58 16.35 -2.11
N ILE A 399 7.58 15.47 -1.95
CA ILE A 399 8.95 15.68 -2.46
C ILE A 399 8.95 15.94 -3.97
N LEU A 400 8.30 15.08 -4.75
CA LEU A 400 8.25 15.18 -6.22
C LEU A 400 7.63 16.50 -6.67
N ILE A 401 6.49 16.90 -6.10
CA ILE A 401 5.80 18.14 -6.46
C ILE A 401 6.61 19.37 -6.01
N GLY A 402 7.14 19.37 -4.79
CA GLY A 402 7.98 20.46 -4.29
C GLY A 402 9.23 20.66 -5.15
N ASN A 403 9.92 19.56 -5.43
CA ASN A 403 11.14 19.53 -6.22
C ASN A 403 10.90 19.85 -7.71
N LEU A 404 9.75 19.48 -8.27
CA LEU A 404 9.32 19.86 -9.63
C LEU A 404 9.34 21.38 -9.80
N TYR A 405 8.70 22.10 -8.88
CA TYR A 405 8.63 23.56 -8.96
C TYR A 405 10.00 24.21 -8.70
N LEU A 406 10.81 23.63 -7.83
CA LEU A 406 12.19 24.05 -7.65
C LEU A 406 13.01 23.89 -8.94
N PHE A 407 12.86 22.77 -9.65
CA PHE A 407 13.52 22.52 -10.93
C PHE A 407 13.01 23.49 -12.01
N ILE A 408 11.70 23.71 -12.12
CA ILE A 408 11.10 24.71 -13.03
C ILE A 408 11.72 26.09 -12.81
N TYR A 409 11.90 26.50 -11.55
CA TYR A 409 12.57 27.76 -11.23
C TYR A 409 14.03 27.80 -11.70
N SER A 410 14.77 26.69 -11.54
CA SER A 410 16.17 26.62 -11.95
C SER A 410 16.36 26.71 -13.47
N ILE A 411 15.40 26.19 -14.25
CA ILE A 411 15.45 26.19 -15.72
C ILE A 411 14.75 27.41 -16.36
N ARG A 412 14.40 28.43 -15.57
CA ARG A 412 13.63 29.60 -16.03
C ARG A 412 14.29 30.40 -17.15
N HIS A 413 15.60 30.30 -17.30
CA HIS A 413 16.40 31.05 -18.27
C HIS A 413 16.49 30.38 -19.65
N TYR A 414 16.05 29.12 -19.79
CA TYR A 414 16.13 28.40 -21.06
C TYR A 414 15.06 28.85 -22.06
N ARG A 415 15.43 28.91 -23.35
CA ARG A 415 14.56 29.35 -24.47
C ARG A 415 13.20 28.63 -24.50
N HIS A 416 13.19 27.33 -24.24
CA HIS A 416 11.98 26.49 -24.29
C HIS A 416 11.29 26.30 -22.92
N HIS A 417 11.59 27.15 -21.92
CA HIS A 417 11.07 27.04 -20.57
C HIS A 417 9.54 26.86 -20.51
N LYS A 418 8.74 27.60 -21.29
CA LYS A 418 7.28 27.48 -21.25
C LYS A 418 6.80 26.08 -21.62
N THR A 419 7.35 25.52 -22.70
CA THR A 419 7.02 24.16 -23.17
C THR A 419 7.52 23.11 -22.17
N MET A 420 8.76 23.24 -21.69
CA MET A 420 9.33 22.31 -20.71
C MET A 420 8.52 22.29 -19.42
N THR A 421 8.14 23.45 -18.90
CA THR A 421 7.32 23.59 -17.69
C THR A 421 5.95 22.93 -17.83
N PHE A 422 5.29 23.10 -18.97
CA PHE A 422 4.02 22.42 -19.26
C PHE A 422 4.19 20.90 -19.31
N LEU A 423 5.18 20.41 -20.05
CA LEU A 423 5.45 18.98 -20.19
C LEU A 423 5.83 18.32 -18.86
N LEU A 424 6.65 18.97 -18.04
CA LEU A 424 7.06 18.47 -16.73
C LEU A 424 5.87 18.38 -15.77
N GLN A 425 5.00 19.40 -15.73
CA GLN A 425 3.81 19.38 -14.87
C GLN A 425 2.83 18.28 -15.30
N ILE A 426 2.54 18.16 -16.60
CA ILE A 426 1.69 17.06 -17.11
C ILE A 426 2.33 15.71 -16.83
N GLY A 427 3.64 15.56 -17.07
CA GLY A 427 4.37 14.33 -16.78
C GLY A 427 4.22 13.90 -15.32
N VAL A 428 4.39 14.81 -14.37
CA VAL A 428 4.21 14.51 -12.94
C VAL A 428 2.75 14.19 -12.59
N VAL A 429 1.77 14.89 -13.17
CA VAL A 429 0.34 14.58 -12.98
C VAL A 429 0.02 13.18 -13.50
N LEU A 430 0.54 12.80 -14.67
CA LEU A 430 0.35 11.47 -15.24
C LEU A 430 1.03 10.39 -14.39
N ILE A 431 2.27 10.61 -13.96
CA ILE A 431 3.01 9.67 -13.10
C ILE A 431 2.27 9.41 -11.79
N LEU A 432 1.74 10.46 -11.15
CA LEU A 432 0.98 10.33 -9.90
C LEU A 432 -0.41 9.73 -10.12
N GLY A 433 -1.03 9.98 -11.27
CA GLY A 433 -2.40 9.56 -11.56
C GLY A 433 -2.52 8.16 -12.17
N MET A 434 -1.54 7.66 -12.91
CA MET A 434 -1.69 6.44 -13.71
C MET A 434 -1.96 5.19 -12.83
N PRO A 435 -3.09 4.46 -13.03
CA PRO A 435 -3.44 3.30 -12.21
C PRO A 435 -2.37 2.20 -12.19
N PHE A 436 -1.71 1.92 -13.32
CA PHE A 436 -0.68 0.89 -13.42
C PHE A 436 0.61 1.24 -12.67
N LEU A 437 0.91 2.53 -12.49
CA LEU A 437 2.02 3.02 -11.66
C LEU A 437 1.67 3.07 -10.16
N GLY A 438 0.44 2.76 -9.79
CA GLY A 438 -0.04 2.85 -8.42
C GLY A 438 -0.53 4.24 -8.05
N ALA A 439 -1.62 4.66 -8.69
CA ALA A 439 -2.19 5.99 -8.59
C ALA A 439 -2.27 6.51 -7.15
N ASN A 440 -1.71 7.70 -6.93
CA ASN A 440 -1.87 8.48 -5.72
C ASN A 440 -2.82 9.64 -5.99
N VAL A 441 -4.10 9.43 -5.68
CA VAL A 441 -5.16 10.42 -5.91
C VAL A 441 -4.84 11.76 -5.22
N GLY A 442 -4.50 11.71 -3.94
CA GLY A 442 -4.22 12.91 -3.16
C GLY A 442 -3.01 13.68 -3.71
N GLY A 443 -1.97 12.97 -4.13
CA GLY A 443 -0.81 13.55 -4.81
C GLY A 443 -1.18 14.14 -6.17
N THR A 444 -2.04 13.47 -6.94
CA THR A 444 -2.50 13.95 -8.26
C THR A 444 -3.29 15.25 -8.13
N ILE A 445 -4.23 15.32 -7.18
CA ILE A 445 -5.01 16.53 -6.89
C ILE A 445 -4.09 17.67 -6.43
N ALA A 446 -3.08 17.38 -5.60
CA ALA A 446 -2.06 18.36 -5.23
C ALA A 446 -1.25 18.86 -6.43
N ALA A 447 -0.79 17.97 -7.30
CA ALA A 447 -0.05 18.36 -8.51
C ALA A 447 -0.89 19.25 -9.42
N ILE A 448 -2.17 18.92 -9.63
CA ILE A 448 -3.14 19.72 -10.38
C ILE A 448 -3.36 21.08 -9.70
N GLY A 449 -3.59 21.11 -8.39
CA GLY A 449 -3.77 22.35 -7.63
C GLY A 449 -2.57 23.28 -7.76
N GLY A 450 -1.36 22.73 -7.72
CA GLY A 450 -0.14 23.49 -7.95
C GLY A 450 -0.02 23.99 -9.39
N MET A 451 -0.37 23.17 -10.37
CA MET A 451 -0.35 23.52 -11.79
C MET A 451 -1.32 24.68 -12.06
N VAL A 452 -2.55 24.60 -11.56
CA VAL A 452 -3.55 25.66 -11.68
C VAL A 452 -3.02 26.96 -11.10
N LEU A 453 -2.57 26.98 -9.83
CA LEU A 453 -2.08 28.23 -9.22
C LEU A 453 -0.79 28.75 -9.86
N PHE A 454 0.07 27.89 -10.40
CA PHE A 454 1.24 28.27 -11.19
C PHE A 454 0.85 29.12 -12.41
N TYR A 455 -0.10 28.64 -13.22
CA TYR A 455 -0.53 29.34 -14.43
C TYR A 455 -1.31 30.61 -14.10
N ILE A 456 -2.18 30.57 -13.08
CA ILE A 456 -2.89 31.75 -12.58
C ILE A 456 -1.92 32.87 -12.20
N SER A 457 -0.88 32.55 -11.41
CA SER A 457 0.04 33.56 -10.93
C SER A 457 0.95 34.11 -12.04
N ASN A 458 1.37 33.27 -12.98
CA ASN A 458 2.30 33.67 -14.05
C ASN A 458 1.61 34.25 -15.31
N HIS A 459 0.29 34.07 -15.49
CA HIS A 459 -0.47 34.53 -16.66
C HIS A 459 -1.70 35.37 -16.31
N ARG A 460 -1.64 36.16 -15.22
CA ARG A 460 -2.75 36.96 -14.65
C ARG A 460 -3.55 37.83 -15.64
N ARG A 461 -2.99 38.15 -16.82
CA ARG A 461 -3.63 39.00 -17.84
C ARG A 461 -4.58 38.25 -18.77
N ASN A 462 -4.55 36.92 -18.85
CA ASN A 462 -5.37 36.16 -19.79
C ASN A 462 -6.48 35.37 -19.07
N LYS A 463 -7.68 35.94 -19.00
CA LYS A 463 -8.81 35.31 -18.29
C LYS A 463 -9.25 33.97 -18.89
N LYS A 464 -8.95 33.70 -20.17
CA LYS A 464 -9.26 32.42 -20.82
C LYS A 464 -8.43 31.26 -20.27
N VAL A 465 -7.25 31.54 -19.72
CA VAL A 465 -6.37 30.53 -19.10
C VAL A 465 -7.03 29.92 -17.86
N TYR A 466 -7.81 30.70 -17.08
CA TYR A 466 -8.55 30.16 -15.93
C TYR A 466 -9.53 29.07 -16.33
N LEU A 467 -10.34 29.34 -17.37
CA LEU A 467 -11.40 28.44 -17.81
C LEU A 467 -10.81 27.15 -18.40
N VAL A 468 -9.76 27.27 -19.22
CA VAL A 468 -9.09 26.12 -19.85
C VAL A 468 -8.46 25.20 -18.81
N PHE A 469 -7.81 25.74 -17.78
CA PHE A 469 -7.19 24.92 -16.74
C PHE A 469 -8.20 24.29 -15.77
N MET A 470 -9.29 24.99 -15.42
CA MET A 470 -10.35 24.38 -14.62
C MET A 470 -11.07 23.26 -15.38
N ILE A 471 -11.43 23.50 -16.65
CA ILE A 471 -12.06 22.49 -17.51
C ILE A 471 -11.08 21.34 -17.77
N GLY A 472 -9.80 21.62 -18.00
CA GLY A 472 -8.77 20.60 -18.20
C GLY A 472 -8.54 19.74 -16.95
N ALA A 473 -8.52 20.35 -15.75
CA ALA A 473 -8.42 19.62 -14.49
C ALA A 473 -9.66 18.73 -14.26
N LEU A 474 -10.86 19.26 -14.50
CA LEU A 474 -12.11 18.51 -14.40
C LEU A 474 -12.17 17.36 -15.42
N GLY A 475 -11.81 17.65 -16.68
CA GLY A 475 -11.74 16.67 -17.77
C GLY A 475 -10.73 15.57 -17.49
N PHE A 476 -9.57 15.91 -16.93
CA PHE A 476 -8.58 14.92 -16.49
C PHE A 476 -9.16 14.00 -15.40
N LEU A 477 -9.82 14.55 -14.38
CA LEU A 477 -10.43 13.74 -13.32
C LEU A 477 -11.51 12.80 -13.86
N VAL A 478 -12.31 13.27 -14.82
CA VAL A 478 -13.35 12.46 -15.48
C VAL A 478 -12.73 11.35 -16.33
N VAL A 479 -11.80 11.68 -17.24
CA VAL A 479 -11.11 10.69 -18.08
C VAL A 479 -10.37 9.68 -17.22
N TRP A 480 -9.75 10.12 -16.13
CA TRP A 480 -9.05 9.25 -15.20
C TRP A 480 -9.99 8.31 -14.46
N GLY A 481 -11.12 8.80 -13.93
CA GLY A 481 -12.15 7.96 -13.32
C GLY A 481 -12.72 6.92 -14.31
N MET A 482 -12.85 7.29 -15.59
CA MET A 482 -13.22 6.35 -16.65
C MET A 482 -12.11 5.32 -16.89
N MET A 483 -10.85 5.74 -17.01
CA MET A 483 -9.72 4.83 -17.21
C MET A 483 -9.58 3.82 -16.06
N ASP A 484 -9.79 4.25 -14.82
CA ASP A 484 -9.79 3.35 -13.66
C ASP A 484 -10.89 2.29 -13.78
N SER A 485 -12.10 2.69 -14.18
CA SER A 485 -13.22 1.77 -14.37
C SER A 485 -13.06 0.80 -15.54
N PHE A 486 -12.33 1.17 -16.60
CA PHE A 486 -12.19 0.35 -17.81
C PHE A 486 -10.94 -0.53 -17.82
N PHE A 487 -9.82 -0.05 -17.27
CA PHE A 487 -8.53 -0.74 -17.35
C PHE A 487 -8.16 -1.55 -16.11
N MET A 488 -8.75 -1.26 -14.95
CA MET A 488 -8.55 -2.05 -13.74
C MET A 488 -9.75 -2.98 -13.51
N LYS A 489 -9.50 -4.29 -13.55
CA LYS A 489 -10.50 -5.31 -13.15
C LYS A 489 -10.92 -5.15 -11.68
N GLU A 490 -10.09 -4.47 -10.88
CA GLU A 490 -10.32 -4.18 -9.46
C GLU A 490 -10.58 -2.67 -9.34
N GLN A 491 -11.83 -2.28 -9.11
CA GLN A 491 -12.21 -0.86 -9.01
C GLN A 491 -11.41 -0.19 -7.87
N SER A 492 -10.81 0.98 -8.12
CA SER A 492 -10.23 1.74 -7.03
C SER A 492 -11.33 2.20 -6.06
N HIS A 493 -10.96 2.42 -4.79
CA HIS A 493 -11.85 3.01 -3.78
C HIS A 493 -12.54 4.30 -4.27
N LEU A 494 -11.94 5.04 -5.20
CA LEU A 494 -12.50 6.26 -5.74
C LEU A 494 -13.54 5.98 -6.83
N GLY A 495 -13.33 4.98 -7.68
CA GLY A 495 -14.33 4.50 -8.64
C GLY A 495 -15.62 4.05 -7.94
N GLN A 496 -15.49 3.31 -6.83
CA GLN A 496 -16.63 2.95 -5.98
C GLN A 496 -17.29 4.17 -5.33
N THR A 497 -16.51 5.14 -4.86
CA THR A 497 -17.04 6.37 -4.24
C THR A 497 -17.80 7.24 -5.26
N LEU A 498 -17.29 7.37 -6.49
CA LEU A 498 -17.95 8.10 -7.57
C LEU A 498 -19.24 7.40 -8.02
N PHE A 499 -19.24 6.07 -8.08
CA PHE A 499 -20.44 5.28 -8.38
C PHE A 499 -21.51 5.44 -7.30
N GLN A 500 -21.12 5.42 -6.02
CA GLN A 500 -22.03 5.66 -4.89
C GLN A 500 -22.55 7.11 -4.84
N PHE A 501 -21.72 8.08 -5.24
CA PHE A 501 -22.13 9.48 -5.36
C PHE A 501 -23.17 9.67 -6.48
N ALA A 502 -22.95 9.05 -7.64
CA ALA A 502 -23.92 9.05 -8.74
C ALA A 502 -25.24 8.34 -8.34
N GLY A 503 -25.19 7.40 -7.39
CA GLY A 503 -26.35 6.73 -6.81
C GLY A 503 -27.12 7.53 -5.72
N GLY A 504 -26.74 8.78 -5.43
CA GLY A 504 -27.49 9.67 -4.52
C GLY A 504 -27.20 9.52 -3.02
N ASN A 505 -26.16 8.77 -2.63
CA ASN A 505 -25.87 8.48 -1.22
C ASN A 505 -24.93 9.54 -0.59
N PHE A 506 -25.43 10.78 -0.45
CA PHE A 506 -24.65 11.95 0.00
C PHE A 506 -24.06 11.81 1.41
N ASN A 507 -24.68 11.01 2.29
CA ASN A 507 -24.21 10.78 3.65
C ASN A 507 -22.86 10.04 3.69
N VAL A 508 -22.65 9.07 2.81
CA VAL A 508 -21.38 8.32 2.74
C VAL A 508 -20.22 9.25 2.33
N PHE A 509 -20.49 10.20 1.43
CA PHE A 509 -19.50 11.16 0.98
C PHE A 509 -19.09 12.16 2.07
N SER A 510 -20.05 12.70 2.82
CA SER A 510 -19.76 13.62 3.92
C SER A 510 -19.02 12.93 5.06
N GLU A 511 -19.34 11.66 5.34
CA GLU A 511 -18.60 10.83 6.31
C GLU A 511 -17.15 10.59 5.87
N ILE A 512 -16.90 10.29 4.59
CA ILE A 512 -15.54 10.11 4.07
C ILE A 512 -14.73 11.40 4.26
N ILE A 513 -15.28 12.56 3.88
CA ILE A 513 -14.61 13.86 4.07
C ILE A 513 -14.36 14.11 5.57
N GLY A 514 -15.37 13.90 6.42
CA GLY A 514 -15.26 14.08 7.87
C GLY A 514 -14.13 13.24 8.48
N ARG A 515 -14.03 11.95 8.11
CA ARG A 515 -12.94 11.07 8.56
C ARG A 515 -11.57 11.55 8.07
N LYS A 516 -11.46 12.00 6.82
CA LYS A 516 -10.20 12.52 6.25
C LYS A 516 -9.75 13.81 6.94
N MET A 517 -10.68 14.71 7.23
CA MET A 517 -10.40 15.94 7.98
C MET A 517 -9.98 15.63 9.42
N MET A 518 -10.67 14.70 10.09
CA MET A 518 -10.30 14.26 11.44
C MET A 518 -8.88 13.68 11.48
N MET A 519 -8.49 12.87 10.49
CA MET A 519 -7.13 12.32 10.42
C MET A 519 -6.09 13.42 10.28
N ASN A 520 -6.32 14.42 9.42
CA ASN A 520 -5.43 15.58 9.33
C ASN A 520 -5.37 16.35 10.66
N LEU A 521 -6.51 16.60 11.33
CA LEU A 521 -6.53 17.27 12.63
C LEU A 521 -5.73 16.52 13.71
N GLN A 522 -5.84 15.19 13.76
CA GLN A 522 -5.04 14.35 14.65
C GLN A 522 -3.54 14.45 14.34
N LEU A 523 -3.17 14.43 13.05
CA LEU A 523 -1.78 14.58 12.62
C LEU A 523 -1.19 15.94 12.98
N ILE A 524 -1.98 17.03 12.98
CA ILE A 524 -1.51 18.36 13.43
C ILE A 524 -0.99 18.27 14.86
N ARG A 525 -1.70 17.57 15.75
CA ARG A 525 -1.39 17.52 17.18
C ARG A 525 -0.16 16.68 17.52
N TYR A 526 0.08 15.58 16.80
CA TYR A 526 1.06 14.57 17.22
C TYR A 526 2.23 14.32 16.25
N SER A 527 2.12 14.73 14.97
CA SER A 527 3.15 14.43 13.98
C SER A 527 4.33 15.40 14.06
N LEU A 528 5.57 14.91 13.90
CA LEU A 528 6.70 15.82 13.69
C LEU A 528 6.62 16.52 12.33
N TRP A 529 5.94 15.93 11.35
CA TRP A 529 5.72 16.55 10.05
C TRP A 529 4.88 17.83 10.18
N SER A 530 3.89 17.87 11.07
CA SER A 530 3.10 19.09 11.30
C SER A 530 3.96 20.19 11.91
N LYS A 531 4.80 19.86 12.89
CA LYS A 531 5.76 20.80 13.49
C LYS A 531 6.74 21.35 12.45
N ASN A 532 7.29 20.48 11.59
CA ASN A 532 8.17 20.91 10.50
C ASN A 532 7.45 21.86 9.51
N LEU A 533 6.20 21.56 9.15
CA LEU A 533 5.39 22.41 8.28
C LEU A 533 5.14 23.79 8.92
N ILE A 534 4.69 23.81 10.17
CA ILE A 534 4.39 25.06 10.91
C ILE A 534 5.65 25.91 11.05
N ILE A 535 6.77 25.33 11.48
CA ILE A 535 8.04 26.06 11.64
C ILE A 535 8.53 26.57 10.28
N SER A 536 8.43 25.78 9.21
CA SER A 536 8.77 26.22 7.86
C SER A 536 7.93 27.43 7.42
N LEU A 537 6.63 27.43 7.70
CA LEU A 537 5.74 28.54 7.39
C LEU A 537 6.05 29.79 8.24
N ILE A 538 6.32 29.63 9.54
CA ILE A 538 6.73 30.75 10.42
C ILE A 538 8.01 31.39 9.89
N ILE A 539 9.03 30.58 9.58
CA ILE A 539 10.31 31.08 9.07
C ILE A 539 10.14 31.76 7.71
N LEU A 540 9.36 31.18 6.79
CA LEU A 540 9.03 31.84 5.52
C LEU A 540 8.30 33.17 5.73
N GLY A 541 7.41 33.26 6.72
CA GLY A 541 6.70 34.50 7.09
C GLY A 541 7.64 35.57 7.66
N LEU A 542 8.54 35.18 8.57
CA LEU A 542 9.53 36.09 9.17
C LEU A 542 10.51 36.67 8.15
N TYR A 543 10.90 35.86 7.16
CA TYR A 543 11.80 36.25 6.09
C TYR A 543 11.08 36.63 4.80
N PHE A 544 9.77 36.85 4.84
CA PHE A 544 8.96 37.05 3.65
C PHE A 544 9.43 38.28 2.86
N ASN A 545 9.85 38.06 1.62
CA ASN A 545 10.23 39.11 0.71
C ASN A 545 9.40 38.98 -0.58
N PRO A 546 8.45 39.90 -0.83
CA PRO A 546 7.61 39.84 -2.03
C PRO A 546 8.41 40.00 -3.31
N ASN A 547 9.64 40.54 -3.26
CA ASN A 547 10.53 40.71 -4.39
C ASN A 547 11.37 39.48 -4.73
N ASN A 548 11.40 38.47 -3.87
CA ASN A 548 12.15 37.25 -4.10
C ASN A 548 11.65 36.51 -5.37
N GLN A 549 12.57 36.21 -6.30
CA GLN A 549 12.23 35.61 -7.59
C GLN A 549 11.64 34.19 -7.46
N LEU A 550 12.10 33.39 -6.48
CA LEU A 550 11.60 32.04 -6.25
C LEU A 550 10.12 32.10 -5.83
N LEU A 551 9.79 32.92 -4.83
CA LEU A 551 8.39 33.10 -4.40
C LEU A 551 7.51 33.65 -5.52
N LYS A 552 7.96 34.66 -6.28
CA LYS A 552 7.19 35.22 -7.40
C LYS A 552 6.85 34.18 -8.46
N LYS A 553 7.81 33.31 -8.80
CA LYS A 553 7.67 32.35 -9.91
C LYS A 553 6.90 31.10 -9.51
N VAL A 554 7.16 30.55 -8.32
CA VAL A 554 6.65 29.22 -7.94
C VAL A 554 5.91 29.16 -6.60
N GLY A 555 5.91 30.23 -5.80
CA GLY A 555 5.24 30.24 -4.48
C GLY A 555 3.75 29.91 -4.57
N ALA A 556 3.03 30.49 -5.54
CA ALA A 556 1.61 30.20 -5.77
C ALA A 556 1.36 28.72 -6.11
N ALA A 557 2.25 28.10 -6.87
CA ALA A 557 2.14 26.70 -7.25
C ALA A 557 2.28 25.77 -6.04
N LEU A 558 3.22 26.08 -5.14
CA LEU A 558 3.45 25.29 -3.93
C LEU A 558 2.31 25.47 -2.94
N ILE A 559 1.73 26.66 -2.83
CA ILE A 559 0.48 26.88 -2.08
C ILE A 559 -0.63 26.00 -2.64
N GLY A 560 -0.82 26.00 -3.97
CA GLY A 560 -1.86 25.19 -4.62
C GLY A 560 -1.67 23.70 -4.39
N ALA A 561 -0.43 23.23 -4.41
CA ALA A 561 -0.10 21.85 -4.11
C ALA A 561 -0.37 21.47 -2.65
N MET A 562 0.07 22.30 -1.70
CA MET A 562 -0.17 22.06 -0.27
C MET A 562 -1.67 22.10 0.05
N SER A 563 -2.42 23.07 -0.50
CA SER A 563 -3.87 23.16 -0.34
C SER A 563 -4.59 21.94 -0.92
N GLY A 564 -4.25 21.53 -2.15
CA GLY A 564 -4.80 20.31 -2.75
C GLY A 564 -4.48 19.06 -1.92
N GLY A 565 -3.29 19.01 -1.33
CA GLY A 565 -2.91 17.94 -0.43
C GLY A 565 -3.70 17.89 0.87
N ILE A 566 -3.76 18.99 1.61
CA ILE A 566 -4.44 19.06 2.91
C ILE A 566 -5.94 18.80 2.78
N LEU A 567 -6.57 19.31 1.72
CA LEU A 567 -8.02 19.21 1.56
C LEU A 567 -8.49 17.82 1.10
N PHE A 568 -7.70 17.13 0.27
CA PHE A 568 -8.18 15.93 -0.43
C PHE A 568 -7.42 14.63 -0.07
N ASN A 569 -6.33 14.72 0.69
CA ASN A 569 -5.50 13.57 1.07
C ASN A 569 -5.59 13.24 2.56
N ASP A 570 -5.60 11.95 2.89
CA ASP A 570 -5.72 11.40 4.25
C ASP A 570 -4.52 11.79 5.13
N SER A 571 -3.33 11.93 4.52
CA SER A 571 -2.13 12.47 5.17
C SER A 571 -1.57 13.71 4.45
N GLY A 572 -2.48 14.62 4.08
CA GLY A 572 -2.17 15.86 3.37
C GLY A 572 -1.14 16.76 4.06
N ILE A 573 -1.10 16.76 5.39
CA ILE A 573 -0.07 17.49 6.17
C ILE A 573 1.33 16.92 5.95
N ILE A 574 1.48 15.60 5.87
CA ILE A 574 2.77 14.95 5.62
C ILE A 574 3.28 15.32 4.23
N MET A 575 2.39 15.23 3.23
CA MET A 575 2.70 15.63 1.86
C MET A 575 3.05 17.12 1.75
N SER A 576 2.33 17.99 2.46
CA SER A 576 2.61 19.43 2.47
C SER A 576 3.91 19.77 3.18
N SER A 577 4.20 19.10 4.29
CA SER A 577 5.45 19.23 5.04
C SER A 577 6.66 18.79 4.21
N THR A 578 6.53 17.71 3.45
CA THR A 578 7.59 17.26 2.55
C THR A 578 7.73 18.18 1.32
N CYS A 579 6.63 18.72 0.81
CA CYS A 579 6.62 19.68 -0.29
C CYS A 579 7.33 21.00 0.08
N ILE A 580 7.03 21.57 1.25
CA ILE A 580 7.57 22.88 1.65
C ILE A 580 9.09 22.87 1.90
N ILE A 581 9.70 21.72 2.18
CA ILE A 581 11.17 21.56 2.31
C ILE A 581 11.87 22.07 1.05
N TYR A 582 11.34 21.75 -0.13
CA TYR A 582 11.89 22.16 -1.43
C TYR A 582 11.61 23.63 -1.77
N LEU A 583 10.92 24.36 -0.88
CA LEU A 583 10.76 25.81 -0.94
C LEU A 583 11.63 26.52 0.08
N VAL A 584 11.49 26.16 1.36
CA VAL A 584 12.03 26.94 2.48
C VAL A 584 13.56 26.95 2.48
N PHE A 585 14.22 25.80 2.31
CA PHE A 585 15.68 25.76 2.36
C PHE A 585 16.35 26.47 1.16
N PRO A 586 15.88 26.29 -0.09
CA PRO A 586 16.36 27.09 -1.21
C PRO A 586 16.05 28.58 -1.06
N TYR A 587 14.88 28.93 -0.52
CA TYR A 587 14.49 30.32 -0.28
C TYR A 587 15.46 31.04 0.66
N LEU A 588 15.79 30.43 1.80
CA LEU A 588 16.69 31.02 2.80
C LEU A 588 18.11 31.18 2.27
N SER A 589 18.55 30.23 1.43
CA SER A 589 19.82 30.32 0.71
C SER A 589 19.87 31.55 -0.21
N ILE A 590 18.85 31.72 -1.08
CA ILE A 590 18.75 32.87 -1.99
C ILE A 590 18.64 34.20 -1.21
N TYR A 591 17.94 34.20 -0.08
CA TYR A 591 17.80 35.38 0.77
C TYR A 591 19.17 35.88 1.28
N MET A 592 20.06 34.97 1.70
CA MET A 592 21.40 35.36 2.17
C MET A 592 22.29 35.98 1.09
N ASP A 593 22.11 35.59 -0.17
CA ASP A 593 22.82 36.17 -1.31
C ASP A 593 22.35 37.59 -1.58
N SER A 594 21.03 37.85 -1.48
CA SER A 594 20.49 39.21 -1.67
C SER A 594 20.99 40.21 -0.62
N LYS A 595 21.17 39.77 0.63
CA LYS A 595 21.68 40.60 1.75
C LYS A 595 23.19 40.91 1.65
N ALA A 596 23.89 40.41 0.63
CA ALA A 596 25.32 40.66 0.39
C ALA A 596 25.56 41.83 -0.58
N MET A 597 24.53 42.22 -1.31
CA MET A 597 24.57 43.27 -2.34
C MET A 597 24.09 44.63 -1.82
N ASP A 598 23.48 44.63 -0.62
CA ASP A 598 23.16 45.80 0.20
C ASP A 598 24.20 45.91 1.34
#